data_AF-A0ABD0ML88-F1
#
_entry.id   AF-A0ABD0ML88-F1
#
_cell.length_a   1.000
_cell.length_b   1.000
_cell.length_c   1.000
_cell.angle_alpha   90.00
_cell.angle_beta   90.00
_cell.angle_gamma   90.00
#
_symmetry.space_group_name_H-M   'P 1'
#
loop_
_entity.id
_entity.type
_entity.pdbx_description
1 polymer ?
#
loop_
_entity_poly.entity_id
_entity_poly.type
_entity_poly.pdbx_seq_one_letter_code
_entity_poly.pdbx_strand_id
1 'polypeptide(L)'
;QQTQKVPHLPRIWEPMTVQEVRRARLYPAMKTQPELPQGTSSLHDDYIFKYLLVTSNLLFTVLGLVTLVVGLWGLINKESFAQEKISGIGTDPMLLFAFLGLILALLSLTGCVGALRENMCLLRTFSATVLLLVAAQVLTAIVLYSLQGQIVEYLRSGMLAAMVRYQDDLDLRFITDEIQTGLQCCGADTYRDWEINV
;
A
#
# COMPACT_ATOMS: atom_id res chain seq x y z
N GLN A 1 -34.96 82.58 -27.36
CA GLN A 1 -33.67 82.30 -28.04
C GLN A 1 -33.00 81.15 -27.30
N GLN A 2 -32.70 80.08 -28.02
CA GLN A 2 -32.27 78.78 -27.48
C GLN A 2 -30.89 78.85 -26.82
N THR A 3 -30.83 78.28 -25.62
CA THR A 3 -29.61 77.94 -24.88
C THR A 3 -28.87 76.80 -25.59
N GLN A 4 -27.69 77.08 -26.14
CA GLN A 4 -26.82 76.07 -26.75
C GLN A 4 -26.10 75.31 -25.63
N LYS A 5 -26.64 74.14 -25.28
CA LYS A 5 -26.08 73.18 -24.33
C LYS A 5 -24.91 72.45 -25.01
N VAL A 6 -23.68 72.83 -24.68
CA VAL A 6 -22.47 72.12 -25.12
C VAL A 6 -22.38 70.79 -24.34
N PRO A 7 -22.25 69.62 -24.99
CA PRO A 7 -22.10 68.36 -24.29
C PRO A 7 -20.72 68.28 -23.62
N HIS A 8 -20.72 68.05 -22.30
CA HIS A 8 -19.52 67.77 -21.52
C HIS A 8 -18.91 66.44 -21.99
N LEU A 9 -17.85 66.52 -22.76
CA LEU A 9 -17.00 65.39 -23.11
C LEU A 9 -16.22 64.95 -21.86
N PRO A 10 -16.26 63.67 -21.44
CA PRO A 10 -15.43 63.21 -20.34
C PRO A 10 -13.95 63.26 -20.76
N ARG A 11 -13.14 63.97 -19.97
CA ARG A 11 -11.67 63.97 -20.08
C ARG A 11 -11.16 62.56 -19.79
N ILE A 12 -10.87 61.80 -20.83
CA ILE A 12 -10.31 60.43 -20.76
C ILE A 12 -8.76 60.44 -20.84
N TRP A 13 -8.13 61.62 -20.95
CA TRP A 13 -6.68 61.76 -21.15
C TRP A 13 -5.98 62.54 -20.02
N GLU A 14 -6.06 62.02 -18.80
CA GLU A 14 -5.06 62.34 -17.77
C GLU A 14 -3.91 61.32 -17.83
N PRO A 15 -2.64 61.75 -17.76
CA PRO A 15 -1.52 60.81 -17.70
C PRO A 15 -1.60 60.02 -16.40
N MET A 16 -1.77 58.70 -16.50
CA MET A 16 -1.78 57.79 -15.35
C MET A 16 -0.54 58.00 -14.49
N THR A 17 -0.72 58.32 -13.22
CA THR A 17 0.38 58.45 -12.27
C THR A 17 1.04 57.08 -12.01
N VAL A 18 2.35 57.08 -11.75
CA VAL A 18 3.15 55.85 -11.53
C VAL A 18 2.61 54.96 -10.40
N GLN A 19 1.78 55.51 -9.49
CA GLN A 19 1.10 54.73 -8.44
C GLN A 19 -0.09 53.91 -8.95
N GLU A 20 -0.86 54.40 -9.93
CA GLU A 20 -2.01 53.69 -10.50
C GLU A 20 -1.57 52.49 -11.35
N VAL A 21 -0.48 52.63 -12.13
CA VAL A 21 0.15 51.53 -12.89
C VAL A 21 0.68 50.43 -11.97
N ARG A 22 1.16 50.79 -10.78
CA ARG A 22 1.64 49.83 -9.78
C ARG A 22 0.49 49.06 -9.11
N ARG A 23 -0.67 49.70 -8.96
CA ARG A 23 -1.91 49.06 -8.47
C ARG A 23 -2.52 48.11 -9.50
N ALA A 24 -2.43 48.45 -10.80
CA ALA A 24 -2.88 47.59 -11.90
C ALA A 24 -2.00 46.34 -12.11
N ARG A 25 -0.72 46.38 -11.71
CA ARG A 25 0.19 45.21 -11.78
C ARG A 25 0.08 44.23 -10.61
N LEU A 26 -0.70 44.53 -9.57
CA LEU A 26 -0.90 43.62 -8.43
C LEU A 26 -2.09 42.66 -8.59
N TYR A 27 -2.79 42.71 -9.72
CA TYR A 27 -3.70 41.66 -10.17
C TYR A 27 -3.04 40.89 -11.33
N PRO A 28 -2.39 39.74 -11.08
CA PRO A 28 -2.21 38.78 -12.14
C PRO A 28 -3.60 38.24 -12.51
N ALA A 29 -3.88 38.29 -13.81
CA ALA A 29 -5.09 37.78 -14.43
C ALA A 29 -5.42 36.35 -13.98
N MET A 30 -6.58 36.23 -13.32
CA MET A 30 -7.56 35.17 -13.49
C MET A 30 -7.20 34.10 -14.53
N LYS A 31 -6.79 32.91 -14.06
CA LYS A 31 -7.16 31.70 -14.78
C LYS A 31 -8.61 31.45 -14.43
N THR A 32 -9.50 31.84 -15.33
CA THR A 32 -10.93 31.55 -15.27
C THR A 32 -11.10 30.03 -15.21
N GLN A 33 -11.24 29.46 -14.01
CA GLN A 33 -12.07 28.26 -13.89
C GLN A 33 -13.51 28.76 -13.90
N PRO A 34 -14.41 28.13 -14.67
CA PRO A 34 -15.83 28.43 -14.55
C PRO A 34 -16.26 28.18 -13.10
N GLU A 35 -16.86 29.19 -12.47
CA GLU A 35 -17.61 29.06 -11.23
C GLU A 35 -18.73 28.03 -11.46
N LEU A 36 -18.54 26.79 -11.01
CA LEU A 36 -19.58 25.76 -11.01
C LEU A 36 -20.21 25.70 -9.61
N PRO A 37 -21.52 25.95 -9.45
CA PRO A 37 -22.17 25.85 -8.16
C PRO A 37 -22.43 24.37 -7.84
N GLN A 38 -21.57 23.73 -7.05
CA GLN A 38 -21.86 22.46 -6.35
C GLN A 38 -21.23 22.44 -4.95
N GLY A 39 -21.68 23.38 -4.12
CA GLY A 39 -21.44 23.35 -2.67
C GLY A 39 -22.39 22.37 -2.00
N THR A 40 -21.86 21.19 -1.64
CA THR A 40 -22.10 20.38 -0.42
C THR A 40 -21.48 18.98 -0.53
N SER A 41 -21.30 18.44 -1.74
CA SER A 41 -20.73 17.09 -1.96
C SER A 41 -19.20 17.06 -1.96
N SER A 42 -18.55 18.05 -2.57
CA SER A 42 -17.07 18.09 -2.75
C SER A 42 -16.27 18.23 -1.44
N LEU A 43 -16.77 19.02 -0.47
CA LEU A 43 -16.11 19.18 0.82
C LEU A 43 -16.14 17.87 1.63
N HIS A 44 -17.28 17.16 1.60
CA HIS A 44 -17.44 15.88 2.30
C HIS A 44 -16.54 14.80 1.70
N ASP A 45 -16.43 14.77 0.37
CA ASP A 45 -15.55 13.85 -0.35
C ASP A 45 -14.08 14.05 0.06
N ASP A 46 -13.59 15.29 0.13
CA ASP A 46 -12.21 15.59 0.55
C ASP A 46 -11.90 15.15 1.99
N TYR A 47 -12.85 15.31 2.92
CA TYR A 47 -12.68 14.84 4.30
C TYR A 47 -12.70 13.31 4.39
N ILE A 48 -13.57 12.64 3.62
CA ILE A 48 -13.63 11.19 3.54
C ILE A 48 -12.30 10.64 3.00
N PHE A 49 -11.78 11.18 1.89
CA PHE A 49 -10.51 10.73 1.33
C PHE A 49 -9.34 10.91 2.31
N LYS A 50 -9.26 12.05 3.00
CA LYS A 50 -8.25 12.26 4.06
C LYS A 50 -8.39 11.25 5.19
N TYR A 51 -9.60 11.03 5.69
CA TYR A 51 -9.86 10.11 6.79
C TYR A 51 -9.55 8.66 6.41
N LEU A 52 -9.91 8.25 5.18
CA LEU A 52 -9.60 6.92 4.64
C LEU A 52 -8.10 6.73 4.48
N LEU A 53 -7.36 7.71 3.97
CA LEU A 53 -5.90 7.63 3.81
C LEU A 53 -5.19 7.52 5.16
N VAL A 54 -5.60 8.32 6.16
CA VAL A 54 -5.02 8.27 7.51
C VAL A 54 -5.33 6.95 8.20
N THR A 55 -6.59 6.51 8.16
CA THR A 55 -7.02 5.26 8.80
C THR A 55 -6.38 4.04 8.15
N SER A 56 -6.34 3.97 6.82
CA SER A 56 -5.69 2.88 6.11
C SER A 56 -4.19 2.83 6.39
N ASN A 57 -3.49 3.97 6.40
CA ASN A 57 -2.07 4.00 6.78
C ASN A 57 -1.82 3.50 8.21
N LEU A 58 -2.70 3.85 9.16
CA LEU A 58 -2.60 3.34 10.53
C LEU A 58 -2.81 1.82 10.58
N LEU A 59 -3.79 1.28 9.84
CA LEU A 59 -4.01 -0.16 9.72
C LEU A 59 -2.80 -0.88 9.12
N PHE A 60 -2.24 -0.36 8.02
CA PHE A 60 -1.03 -0.91 7.41
C PHE A 60 0.17 -0.86 8.36
N THR A 61 0.26 0.15 9.23
CA THR A 61 1.29 0.22 10.25
C THR A 61 1.18 -0.92 11.26
N VAL A 62 -0.02 -1.15 11.78
CA VAL A 62 -0.28 -2.24 12.73
C VAL A 62 0.00 -3.60 12.08
N LEU A 63 -0.50 -3.82 10.86
CA LEU A 63 -0.28 -5.06 10.11
C LEU A 63 1.20 -5.30 9.81
N GLY A 64 1.95 -4.25 9.42
CA GLY A 64 3.38 -4.32 9.17
C GLY A 64 4.18 -4.72 10.42
N LEU A 65 3.85 -4.11 11.57
CA LEU A 65 4.49 -4.45 12.85
C LEU A 65 4.17 -5.88 13.30
N VAL A 66 2.92 -6.32 13.20
CA VAL A 66 2.53 -7.70 13.53
C VAL A 66 3.27 -8.69 12.63
N THR A 67 3.32 -8.43 11.32
CA THR A 67 4.03 -9.29 10.37
C THR A 67 5.53 -9.35 10.67
N LEU A 68 6.15 -8.21 11.03
CA LEU A 68 7.56 -8.16 11.44
C LEU A 68 7.81 -8.98 12.70
N VAL A 69 6.95 -8.84 13.73
CA VAL A 69 7.08 -9.60 14.98
C VAL A 69 6.95 -11.09 14.72
N VAL A 70 5.97 -11.52 13.91
CA VAL A 70 5.79 -12.93 13.53
C VAL A 70 7.01 -13.46 12.77
N GLY A 71 7.53 -12.69 11.81
CA GLY A 71 8.73 -13.07 11.05
C GLY A 71 9.97 -13.22 11.93
N LEU A 72 10.22 -12.27 12.83
CA LEU A 72 11.33 -12.33 13.78
C LEU A 72 11.17 -13.47 14.79
N TRP A 73 9.96 -13.68 15.30
CA TRP A 73 9.66 -14.80 16.20
C TRP A 73 9.93 -16.14 15.53
N GLY A 74 9.48 -16.31 14.28
CA GLY A 74 9.76 -17.49 13.48
C GLY A 74 11.26 -17.70 13.24
N LEU A 75 12.01 -16.64 12.97
CA LEU A 75 13.45 -16.73 12.74
C LEU A 75 14.20 -17.13 14.01
N ILE A 76 13.89 -16.52 15.16
CA ILE A 76 14.53 -16.83 16.45
C ILE A 76 14.30 -18.30 16.85
N ASN A 77 13.07 -18.79 16.66
CA ASN A 77 12.77 -20.18 16.97
C ASN A 77 13.49 -21.12 16.02
N LYS A 78 13.57 -20.81 14.71
CA LYS A 78 14.31 -21.62 13.73
C LYS A 78 15.82 -21.66 14.03
N GLU A 79 16.44 -20.55 14.39
CA GLU A 79 17.87 -20.49 14.77
C GLU A 79 18.18 -21.41 15.96
N SER A 80 17.25 -21.57 16.91
CA SER A 80 17.40 -22.51 18.03
C SER A 80 17.42 -23.98 17.61
N PHE A 81 16.92 -24.33 16.42
CA PHE A 81 16.91 -25.68 15.85
C PHE A 81 17.89 -25.86 14.67
N ALA A 82 18.31 -24.77 14.02
CA ALA A 82 19.04 -24.76 12.75
C ALA A 82 20.58 -24.84 12.86
N GLN A 83 21.15 -25.04 14.06
CA GLN A 83 22.59 -25.25 14.22
C GLN A 83 23.13 -26.50 13.50
N GLU A 84 22.26 -27.33 12.92
CA GLU A 84 22.59 -28.61 12.25
C GLU A 84 22.47 -28.62 10.72
N LYS A 85 22.02 -27.57 10.02
CA LYS A 85 21.86 -27.67 8.56
C LYS A 85 22.27 -26.43 7.77
N ILE A 86 23.58 -26.36 7.53
CA ILE A 86 24.19 -25.50 6.53
C ILE A 86 23.81 -26.01 5.13
N SER A 87 23.53 -25.07 4.22
CA SER A 87 23.40 -25.22 2.76
C SER A 87 21.99 -25.46 2.23
N GLY A 88 21.32 -24.35 1.96
CA GLY A 88 20.36 -24.25 0.88
C GLY A 88 20.08 -22.77 0.66
N ILE A 89 20.41 -22.24 -0.51
CA ILE A 89 19.95 -20.93 -0.98
C ILE A 89 18.45 -21.07 -1.33
N GLY A 90 17.66 -21.51 -0.35
CA GLY A 90 16.22 -21.64 -0.40
C GLY A 90 15.69 -20.60 0.54
N THR A 91 15.05 -19.57 0.00
CA THR A 91 14.57 -18.42 0.75
C THR A 91 13.62 -18.89 1.85
N ASP A 92 14.07 -18.91 3.10
CA ASP A 92 13.25 -19.28 4.24
C ASP A 92 11.98 -18.42 4.25
N PRO A 93 10.78 -19.03 4.30
CA PRO A 93 9.53 -18.27 4.29
C PRO A 93 9.47 -17.27 5.44
N MET A 94 10.03 -17.61 6.61
CA MET A 94 10.11 -16.72 7.78
C MET A 94 11.02 -15.50 7.53
N LEU A 95 12.11 -15.68 6.78
CA LEU A 95 13.00 -14.59 6.39
C LEU A 95 12.28 -13.61 5.45
N LEU A 96 11.50 -14.14 4.48
CA LEU A 96 10.64 -13.32 3.63
C LEU A 96 9.60 -12.53 4.42
N PHE A 97 8.93 -13.15 5.40
CA PHE A 97 7.99 -12.45 6.28
C PHE A 97 8.66 -11.34 7.09
N ALA A 98 9.86 -11.57 7.63
CA ALA A 98 10.62 -10.57 8.35
C ALA A 98 11.03 -9.39 7.45
N PHE A 99 11.57 -9.65 6.26
CA PHE A 99 11.92 -8.61 5.29
C PHE A 99 10.70 -7.83 4.83
N LEU A 100 9.60 -8.51 4.47
CA LEU A 100 8.37 -7.86 4.04
C LEU A 100 7.78 -7.00 5.17
N GLY A 101 7.72 -7.54 6.39
CA GLY A 101 7.26 -6.81 7.58
C GLY A 101 8.11 -5.58 7.87
N LEU A 102 9.43 -5.66 7.70
CA LEU A 102 10.34 -4.53 7.89
C LEU A 102 10.07 -3.42 6.88
N ILE A 103 9.96 -3.76 5.60
CA ILE A 103 9.66 -2.79 4.54
C ILE A 103 8.29 -2.15 4.77
N LEU A 104 7.27 -2.94 5.10
CA LEU A 104 5.93 -2.42 5.41
C LEU A 104 5.95 -1.47 6.62
N ALA A 105 6.65 -1.83 7.70
CA ALA A 105 6.78 -0.99 8.89
C ALA A 105 7.52 0.32 8.58
N LEU A 106 8.59 0.31 7.78
CA LEU A 106 9.32 1.53 7.41
C LEU A 106 8.48 2.45 6.52
N LEU A 107 7.77 1.89 5.54
CA LEU A 107 6.87 2.63 4.68
C LEU A 107 5.75 3.29 5.50
N SER A 108 5.18 2.56 6.44
CA SER A 108 4.06 3.01 7.26
C SER A 108 4.49 4.05 8.31
N LEU A 109 5.67 3.88 8.92
CA LEU A 109 6.29 4.88 9.81
C LEU A 109 6.54 6.19 9.06
N THR A 110 6.99 6.12 7.81
CA THR A 110 7.15 7.31 6.95
C THR A 110 5.82 8.01 6.72
N GLY A 111 4.72 7.25 6.55
CA GLY A 111 3.36 7.79 6.47
C GLY A 111 2.92 8.49 7.76
N CYS A 112 3.17 7.90 8.93
CA CYS A 112 2.87 8.50 10.23
C CYS A 112 3.67 9.79 10.47
N VAL A 113 4.98 9.77 10.17
CA VAL A 113 5.85 10.94 10.29
C VAL A 113 5.43 12.04 9.30
N GLY A 114 5.01 11.68 8.09
CA GLY A 114 4.48 12.63 7.09
C GLY A 114 3.22 13.34 7.54
N ALA A 115 2.32 12.61 8.21
CA ALA A 115 1.14 13.20 8.82
C ALA A 115 1.48 14.15 9.98
N LEU A 116 2.44 13.78 10.84
CA LEU A 116 2.85 14.60 12.00
C LEU A 116 3.67 15.84 11.64
N ARG A 117 4.48 15.78 10.59
CA ARG A 117 5.38 16.88 10.19
C ARG A 117 4.72 17.95 9.31
N GLU A 118 3.43 17.77 8.98
CA GLU A 118 2.66 18.66 8.09
C GLU A 118 3.39 18.95 6.75
N ASN A 119 4.29 18.04 6.35
CA ASN A 119 5.14 18.21 5.18
C ASN A 119 4.42 17.66 3.95
N MET A 120 3.85 18.59 3.17
CA MET A 120 3.10 18.28 1.94
C MET A 120 3.91 17.48 0.92
N CYS A 121 5.24 17.64 0.88
CA CYS A 121 6.09 16.84 0.00
C CYS A 121 6.14 15.37 0.43
N LEU A 122 6.33 15.12 1.73
CA LEU A 122 6.42 13.76 2.28
C LEU A 122 5.08 13.01 2.17
N LEU A 123 3.98 13.73 2.40
CA LEU A 123 2.64 13.15 2.27
C LEU A 123 2.33 12.78 0.81
N ARG A 124 2.77 13.61 -0.15
CA ARG A 124 2.57 13.37 -1.58
C ARG A 124 3.40 12.20 -2.10
N THR A 125 4.65 12.08 -1.69
CA THR A 125 5.50 10.93 -2.06
C THR A 125 4.95 9.64 -1.46
N PHE A 126 4.54 9.66 -0.18
CA PHE A 126 3.91 8.51 0.48
C PHE A 126 2.65 8.05 -0.27
N SER A 127 1.74 8.98 -0.58
CA SER A 127 0.52 8.65 -1.33
C SER A 127 0.83 8.06 -2.71
N ALA A 128 1.82 8.60 -3.44
CA ALA A 128 2.25 8.05 -4.72
C ALA A 128 2.85 6.63 -4.58
N THR A 129 3.65 6.39 -3.55
CA THR A 129 4.22 5.05 -3.26
C THR A 129 3.11 4.03 -2.96
N VAL A 130 2.12 4.39 -2.14
CA VAL A 130 0.98 3.49 -1.85
C VAL A 130 0.19 3.16 -3.11
N LEU A 131 -0.08 4.15 -3.96
CA LEU A 131 -0.78 3.92 -5.23
C LEU A 131 -0.01 2.95 -6.13
N LEU A 132 1.31 3.10 -6.21
CA LEU A 132 2.18 2.20 -6.97
C LEU A 132 2.15 0.77 -6.39
N LEU A 133 2.16 0.63 -5.07
CA LEU A 133 2.06 -0.67 -4.40
C LEU A 133 0.72 -1.35 -4.67
N VAL A 134 -0.38 -0.61 -4.67
CA VAL A 134 -1.71 -1.14 -5.02
C VAL A 134 -1.72 -1.61 -6.47
N ALA A 135 -1.16 -0.83 -7.40
CA ALA A 135 -1.04 -1.25 -8.80
C ALA A 135 -0.19 -2.52 -8.95
N ALA A 136 0.95 -2.60 -8.24
CA ALA A 136 1.78 -3.79 -8.22
C ALA A 136 1.03 -5.02 -7.67
N GLN A 137 0.26 -4.87 -6.60
CA GLN A 137 -0.56 -5.96 -6.05
C GLN A 137 -1.61 -6.46 -7.05
N VAL A 138 -2.25 -5.56 -7.80
CA VAL A 138 -3.20 -5.96 -8.86
C VAL A 138 -2.49 -6.76 -9.95
N LEU A 139 -1.30 -6.34 -10.38
CA LEU A 139 -0.49 -7.10 -11.35
C LEU A 139 -0.09 -8.47 -10.79
N THR A 140 0.36 -8.53 -9.54
CA THR A 140 0.69 -9.80 -8.87
C THR A 140 -0.53 -10.71 -8.80
N ALA A 141 -1.71 -10.20 -8.45
CA ALA A 141 -2.95 -10.97 -8.39
C ALA A 141 -3.33 -11.56 -9.77
N ILE A 142 -3.19 -10.77 -10.83
CA ILE A 142 -3.42 -11.24 -12.20
C ILE A 142 -2.43 -12.35 -12.58
N VAL A 143 -1.15 -12.19 -12.25
CA VAL A 143 -0.12 -13.20 -12.50
C VAL A 143 -0.35 -14.47 -11.66
N LEU A 144 -0.76 -14.32 -10.41
CA LEU A 144 -1.06 -15.45 -9.53
C LEU A 144 -2.26 -16.24 -10.07
N TYR A 145 -3.30 -15.54 -10.52
CA TYR A 145 -4.47 -16.15 -11.14
C TYR A 145 -4.12 -16.88 -12.44
N SER A 146 -3.27 -16.28 -13.29
CA SER A 146 -2.85 -16.93 -14.54
C SER A 146 -1.96 -18.17 -14.30
N LEU A 147 -1.24 -18.22 -13.19
CA LEU A 147 -0.36 -19.33 -12.81
C LEU A 147 -1.00 -20.32 -11.80
N GLN A 148 -2.31 -20.23 -11.56
CA GLN A 148 -2.99 -21.06 -10.55
C GLN A 148 -2.67 -22.57 -10.67
N GLY A 149 -2.60 -23.10 -11.90
CA GLY A 149 -2.30 -24.53 -12.12
C GLY A 149 -0.88 -24.91 -11.69
N GLN A 150 0.10 -24.04 -11.92
CA GLN A 150 1.47 -24.27 -11.46
C GLN A 150 1.55 -24.20 -9.94
N ILE A 151 0.85 -23.24 -9.33
CA ILE A 151 0.81 -23.08 -7.87
C ILE A 151 0.24 -24.34 -7.21
N VAL A 152 -0.83 -24.92 -7.77
CA VAL A 152 -1.38 -26.19 -7.27
C VAL A 152 -0.34 -27.32 -7.33
N GLU A 153 0.41 -27.44 -8.42
CA GLU A 153 1.46 -28.46 -8.52
C GLU A 153 2.62 -28.23 -7.54
N TYR A 154 3.01 -26.96 -7.31
CA TYR A 154 4.01 -26.61 -6.30
C TYR A 154 3.52 -26.94 -4.88
N LEU A 155 2.26 -26.62 -4.57
CA LEU A 155 1.66 -26.95 -3.29
C LEU A 155 1.56 -28.47 -3.09
N ARG A 156 1.14 -29.21 -4.10
CA ARG A 156 1.10 -30.67 -4.12
C ARG A 156 2.47 -31.28 -3.85
N SER A 157 3.48 -30.83 -4.59
CA SER A 157 4.87 -31.25 -4.42
C SER A 157 5.41 -30.91 -3.03
N GLY A 158 5.06 -29.73 -2.51
CA GLY A 158 5.41 -29.29 -1.16
C GLY A 158 4.77 -30.16 -0.07
N MET A 159 3.50 -30.53 -0.25
CA MET A 159 2.79 -31.41 0.69
C MET A 159 3.36 -32.83 0.66
N LEU A 160 3.67 -33.38 -0.51
CA LEU A 160 4.37 -34.66 -0.63
C LEU A 160 5.74 -34.62 0.06
N ALA A 161 6.52 -33.56 -0.15
CA ALA A 161 7.81 -33.38 0.53
C ALA A 161 7.68 -33.25 2.05
N ALA A 162 6.61 -32.59 2.52
CA ALA A 162 6.29 -32.49 3.94
C ALA A 162 5.91 -33.85 4.54
N MET A 163 5.16 -34.68 3.81
CA MET A 163 4.79 -36.02 4.24
C MET A 163 6.01 -36.95 4.36
N VAL A 164 6.97 -36.91 3.42
CA VAL A 164 8.22 -37.69 3.51
C VAL A 164 9.00 -37.36 4.78
N ARG A 165 9.07 -36.09 5.16
CA ARG A 165 9.77 -35.62 6.37
C ARG A 165 8.87 -35.55 7.60
N TYR A 166 7.65 -36.07 7.50
CA TYR A 166 6.70 -36.03 8.60
C TYR A 166 7.32 -36.69 9.82
N GLN A 167 8.04 -37.80 9.72
CA GLN A 167 8.61 -38.42 10.92
C GLN A 167 9.83 -37.68 11.52
N ASP A 168 10.54 -36.88 10.76
CA ASP A 168 11.80 -36.29 11.23
C ASP A 168 11.61 -34.91 11.85
N ASP A 169 10.65 -34.13 11.33
CA ASP A 169 10.47 -32.72 11.68
C ASP A 169 9.15 -32.48 12.45
N LEU A 170 9.24 -32.16 13.74
CA LEU A 170 8.06 -31.90 14.60
C LEU A 170 7.18 -30.77 14.05
N ASP A 171 7.79 -29.72 13.47
CA ASP A 171 7.07 -28.60 12.87
C ASP A 171 6.25 -29.04 11.65
N LEU A 172 6.82 -29.90 10.80
CA LEU A 172 6.11 -30.46 9.65
C LEU A 172 4.98 -31.38 10.10
N ARG A 173 5.16 -32.16 11.18
CA ARG A 173 4.09 -32.97 11.77
C ARG A 173 2.91 -32.10 12.17
N PHE A 174 3.18 -31.08 12.98
CA PHE A 174 2.16 -30.18 13.49
C PHE A 174 1.43 -29.47 12.35
N ILE A 175 2.15 -28.87 11.40
CA ILE A 175 1.54 -28.14 10.28
C ILE A 175 0.73 -29.08 9.38
N THR A 176 1.24 -30.28 9.08
CA THR A 176 0.53 -31.24 8.21
C THR A 176 -0.76 -31.72 8.88
N ASP A 177 -0.72 -32.00 10.18
CA ASP A 177 -1.90 -32.43 10.95
C ASP A 177 -2.96 -31.33 11.07
N GLU A 178 -2.53 -30.08 11.33
CA GLU A 178 -3.42 -28.91 11.37
C GLU A 178 -4.08 -28.65 10.01
N ILE A 179 -3.32 -28.77 8.91
CA ILE A 179 -3.86 -28.64 7.54
C ILE A 179 -4.88 -29.75 7.27
N GLN A 180 -4.53 -31.01 7.50
CA GLN A 180 -5.40 -32.15 7.21
C GLN A 180 -6.66 -32.15 8.07
N THR A 181 -6.53 -31.86 9.37
CA THR A 181 -7.67 -31.75 10.30
C THR A 181 -8.51 -30.51 9.99
N GLY A 182 -7.89 -29.37 9.70
CA GLY A 182 -8.59 -28.12 9.39
C GLY A 182 -9.37 -28.18 8.08
N LEU A 183 -8.84 -28.83 7.05
CA LEU A 183 -9.49 -29.02 5.75
C LEU A 183 -10.28 -30.33 5.63
N GLN A 184 -10.26 -31.19 6.65
CA GLN A 184 -10.89 -32.51 6.64
C GLN A 184 -10.46 -33.38 5.44
N CYS A 185 -9.16 -33.35 5.11
CA CYS A 185 -8.56 -34.09 4.01
C CYS A 185 -7.44 -35.03 4.50
N CYS A 186 -6.98 -35.94 3.64
CA CYS A 186 -5.92 -36.90 3.96
C CYS A 186 -5.05 -37.16 2.73
N GLY A 187 -3.76 -36.81 2.82
CA GLY A 187 -2.83 -36.85 1.68
C GLY A 187 -2.89 -35.60 0.80
N ALA A 188 -2.09 -35.58 -0.26
CA ALA A 188 -2.05 -34.47 -1.21
C ALA A 188 -3.16 -34.60 -2.25
N ASP A 189 -3.37 -35.80 -2.80
CA ASP A 189 -4.50 -36.15 -3.66
C ASP A 189 -5.37 -37.25 -3.04
N THR A 190 -4.76 -38.19 -2.32
CA THR A 190 -5.45 -39.37 -1.78
C THR A 190 -4.80 -39.89 -0.52
N TYR A 191 -5.54 -40.65 0.28
CA TYR A 191 -5.03 -41.28 1.51
C TYR A 191 -3.85 -42.22 1.25
N ARG A 192 -3.70 -42.73 0.02
CA ARG A 192 -2.58 -43.59 -0.39
C ARG A 192 -1.25 -42.86 -0.47
N ASP A 193 -1.23 -41.53 -0.47
CA ASP A 193 0.03 -40.78 -0.49
C ASP A 193 0.88 -41.04 0.75
N TRP A 194 0.28 -41.55 1.83
CA TRP A 194 0.98 -41.99 3.04
C TRP A 194 1.73 -43.32 2.89
N GLU A 195 1.51 -44.07 1.80
CA GLU A 195 2.26 -45.30 1.51
C GLU A 195 3.76 -45.03 1.28
N ILE A 196 4.19 -43.78 1.12
CA ILE A 196 5.60 -43.40 1.02
C ILE A 196 6.37 -43.55 2.34
N ASN A 197 5.66 -43.71 3.46
CA ASN A 197 6.20 -43.65 4.82
C ASN A 197 6.04 -44.95 5.62
N VAL A 198 5.57 -46.02 4.98
CA VAL A 198 5.41 -47.39 5.54
C VAL A 198 6.62 -48.27 5.32
#